data_AF-A0A0P7GB65-F1
#
_entry.id   AF-A0A0P7GB65-F1
#
_cell.length_a   1.000
_cell.length_b   1.000
_cell.length_c   1.000
_cell.angle_alpha   90.00
_cell.angle_beta   90.00
_cell.angle_gamma   90.00
#
_symmetry.space_group_name_H-M   'P 1'
#
loop_
_entity.id
_entity.type
_entity.pdbx_description
1 polymer ?
#
loop_
_entity_poly.entity_id
_entity_poly.type
_entity_poly.pdbx_seq_one_letter_code
_entity_poly.pdbx_strand_id
1 'polypeptide(L)'
;MPGAIALPLQSGLDAVVGRYAEHGPLAAAFLANLLATFGDKGQLVVITLATRYDAKNVFVGAMGAFALWSALEVAFGQYVVSILPAGVVTLLTGGCSSSSGSGPLDRRSRGSATVTCRSP
;
A
#
# COMPACT_ATOMS: atom_id res chain seq x y z
N MET A 1 19.76 -20.43 18.06
CA MET A 1 20.38 -19.69 16.95
C MET A 1 19.38 -19.51 15.79
N PRO A 2 18.34 -18.65 15.89
CA PRO A 2 17.37 -18.45 14.82
C PRO A 2 17.65 -17.11 14.11
N GLY A 3 18.37 -17.14 13.00
CA GLY A 3 18.70 -15.90 12.25
C GLY A 3 19.26 -16.10 10.85
N ALA A 4 19.51 -17.34 10.43
CA ALA A 4 20.21 -17.64 9.17
C ALA A 4 19.29 -17.99 7.98
N ILE A 5 17.96 -17.89 8.13
CA ILE A 5 16.99 -18.08 7.02
C ILE A 5 16.38 -16.73 6.61
N ALA A 6 17.08 -15.61 6.89
CA ALA A 6 16.79 -14.33 6.27
C ALA A 6 17.11 -14.48 4.77
N LEU A 7 16.03 -14.55 4.00
CA LEU A 7 15.98 -15.02 2.63
C LEU A 7 16.94 -14.27 1.69
N PRO A 8 17.53 -14.94 0.67
CA PRO A 8 18.27 -14.28 -0.42
C PRO A 8 17.43 -13.27 -1.22
N LEU A 9 16.11 -13.24 -0.99
CA LEU A 9 15.20 -12.25 -1.54
C LEU A 9 15.34 -10.88 -0.87
N GLN A 10 15.76 -10.84 0.41
CA GLN A 10 15.93 -9.60 1.17
C GLN A 10 17.15 -8.82 0.64
N SER A 11 18.29 -9.49 0.48
CA SER A 11 19.49 -8.90 -0.11
C SER A 11 19.28 -8.46 -1.57
N GLY A 12 18.43 -9.20 -2.31
CA GLY A 12 18.01 -8.81 -3.66
C GLY A 12 17.10 -7.57 -3.66
N LEU A 13 16.15 -7.49 -2.73
CA LEU A 13 15.22 -6.36 -2.61
C LEU A 13 15.95 -5.08 -2.22
N ASP A 14 16.91 -5.15 -1.29
CA ASP A 14 17.71 -4.01 -0.86
C ASP A 14 18.60 -3.47 -2.00
N ALA A 15 19.15 -4.36 -2.83
CA ALA A 15 19.91 -3.99 -4.02
C ALA A 15 19.04 -3.34 -5.10
N VAL A 16 17.80 -3.81 -5.24
CA VAL A 16 16.81 -3.26 -6.19
C VAL A 16 16.26 -1.91 -5.69
N VAL A 17 15.91 -1.80 -4.40
CA VAL A 17 15.53 -0.55 -3.73
C VAL A 17 16.64 0.49 -3.84
N GLY A 18 17.91 0.10 -3.65
CA GLY A 18 19.05 0.98 -3.83
C GLY A 18 19.16 1.54 -5.26
N ARG A 19 18.88 0.72 -6.29
CA ARG A 19 18.85 1.19 -7.69
C ARG A 19 17.69 2.13 -7.99
N TYR A 20 16.54 1.92 -7.34
CA TYR A 20 15.38 2.81 -7.47
C TYR A 20 15.51 4.10 -6.62
N ALA A 21 16.26 4.06 -5.52
CA ALA A 21 16.53 5.23 -4.68
C ALA A 21 17.34 6.30 -5.42
N GLU A 22 18.29 5.89 -6.28
CA GLU A 22 19.09 6.85 -7.07
C GLU A 22 18.31 7.55 -8.19
N HIS A 23 17.26 6.92 -8.74
CA HIS A 23 16.46 7.50 -9.83
C HIS A 23 15.34 8.42 -9.33
N GLY A 24 15.16 8.53 -8.01
CA GLY A 24 14.05 9.25 -7.41
C GLY A 24 12.73 8.44 -7.53
N PRO A 25 11.98 8.29 -6.44
CA PRO A 25 10.78 7.45 -6.42
C PRO A 25 9.73 7.90 -7.44
N LEU A 26 9.70 9.20 -7.79
CA LEU A 26 8.79 9.73 -8.80
C LEU A 26 9.16 9.30 -10.21
N ALA A 27 10.44 9.33 -10.59
CA ALA A 27 10.83 8.90 -11.93
C ALA A 27 10.73 7.39 -12.08
N ALA A 28 11.06 6.64 -11.02
CA ALA A 28 10.86 5.20 -10.96
C ALA A 28 9.39 4.82 -11.11
N ALA A 29 8.49 5.44 -10.32
CA ALA A 29 7.05 5.19 -10.42
C ALA A 29 6.49 5.65 -11.77
N PHE A 30 6.91 6.80 -12.29
CA PHE A 30 6.48 7.32 -13.58
C PHE A 30 6.91 6.41 -14.73
N LEU A 31 8.17 5.98 -14.77
CA LEU A 31 8.69 5.08 -15.80
C LEU A 31 8.08 3.69 -15.67
N ALA A 32 7.94 3.14 -14.47
CA ALA A 32 7.28 1.86 -14.25
C ALA A 32 5.81 1.91 -14.68
N ASN A 33 5.10 3.00 -14.35
CA ASN A 33 3.72 3.19 -14.76
C ASN A 33 3.63 3.36 -16.27
N LEU A 34 4.49 4.19 -16.89
CA LEU A 34 4.56 4.35 -18.34
C LEU A 34 4.83 3.02 -19.02
N LEU A 35 5.81 2.24 -18.59
CA LEU A 35 6.13 0.95 -19.20
C LEU A 35 5.01 -0.07 -19.02
N ALA A 36 4.32 -0.03 -17.88
CA ALA A 36 3.12 -0.83 -17.63
C ALA A 36 1.91 -0.37 -18.45
N THR A 37 1.83 0.92 -18.83
CA THR A 37 0.70 1.50 -19.58
C THR A 37 0.98 1.84 -21.05
N PHE A 38 2.20 1.65 -21.55
CA PHE A 38 2.52 1.80 -22.96
C PHE A 38 1.77 0.73 -23.76
N GLY A 39 0.66 1.13 -24.38
CA GLY A 39 -0.28 0.21 -25.05
C GLY A 39 -1.43 -0.27 -24.17
N ASP A 40 -1.71 0.39 -23.04
CA ASP A 40 -2.83 0.02 -22.18
C ASP A 40 -4.19 0.37 -22.81
N LYS A 41 -5.18 -0.45 -22.44
CA LYS A 41 -6.57 -0.39 -22.92
C LYS A 41 -7.16 1.02 -22.80
N GLY A 42 -6.74 1.82 -21.82
CA GLY A 42 -7.17 3.21 -21.69
C GLY A 42 -6.89 4.07 -22.92
N GLN A 43 -5.69 4.00 -23.52
CA GLN A 43 -5.36 4.78 -24.73
C GLN A 43 -6.22 4.38 -25.93
N LEU A 44 -6.47 3.08 -26.10
CA LEU A 44 -7.29 2.53 -27.20
C LEU A 44 -8.76 2.93 -27.06
N VAL A 45 -9.30 2.91 -25.83
CA VAL A 45 -10.66 3.34 -25.51
C VAL A 45 -10.84 4.84 -25.81
N VAL A 46 -9.87 5.68 -25.40
CA VAL A 46 -9.94 7.13 -25.66
C VAL A 46 -9.86 7.43 -27.16
N ILE A 47 -8.96 6.79 -27.91
CA ILE A 47 -8.85 6.99 -29.37
C ILE A 47 -10.12 6.53 -30.10
N THR A 48 -10.67 5.38 -29.69
CA THR A 48 -11.91 4.82 -30.28
C THR A 48 -13.12 5.71 -29.97
N LEU A 49 -13.19 6.28 -28.77
CA LEU A 49 -14.26 7.22 -28.43
C LEU A 49 -14.06 8.58 -29.10
N ALA A 50 -12.83 9.10 -29.20
CA ALA A 50 -12.53 10.39 -29.83
C ALA A 50 -12.77 10.40 -31.34
N THR A 51 -12.67 9.24 -32.00
CA THR A 51 -13.02 9.10 -33.43
C THR A 51 -14.53 9.00 -33.67
N ARG A 52 -15.32 8.69 -32.64
CA ARG A 52 -16.78 8.54 -32.73
C ARG A 52 -17.57 9.69 -32.08
N TYR A 53 -17.00 10.41 -31.13
CA TYR A 53 -17.66 11.44 -30.32
C TYR A 53 -16.75 12.63 -30.02
N ASP A 54 -17.34 13.81 -29.82
CA ASP A 54 -16.65 15.03 -29.38
C ASP A 54 -15.88 14.82 -28.07
N ALA A 55 -14.66 15.40 -27.99
CA ALA A 55 -13.73 15.20 -26.87
C ALA A 55 -14.35 15.49 -25.48
N LYS A 56 -15.30 16.45 -25.41
CA LYS A 56 -16.02 16.78 -24.17
C LYS A 56 -16.93 15.65 -23.70
N ASN A 57 -17.61 14.96 -24.62
CA ASN A 57 -18.52 13.86 -24.27
C ASN A 57 -17.76 12.61 -23.85
N VAL A 58 -16.59 12.36 -24.46
CA VAL A 58 -15.69 11.27 -24.07
C VAL A 58 -15.19 11.45 -22.64
N PHE A 59 -14.79 12.68 -22.27
CA PHE A 59 -14.33 12.98 -20.92
C PHE A 59 -15.41 12.75 -19.86
N VAL A 60 -16.63 13.22 -20.11
CA VAL A 60 -17.75 13.04 -19.18
C VAL A 60 -18.13 11.56 -19.05
N GLY A 61 -18.14 10.81 -20.15
CA GLY A 61 -18.40 9.37 -20.14
C GLY A 61 -17.32 8.58 -19.40
N ALA A 62 -16.04 8.90 -19.62
CA ALA A 62 -14.93 8.27 -18.92
C ALA A 62 -14.96 8.57 -17.42
N MET A 63 -15.21 9.83 -17.03
CA MET A 63 -15.36 10.21 -15.62
C MET A 63 -16.57 9.52 -14.97
N GLY A 64 -17.69 9.41 -15.68
CA GLY A 64 -18.87 8.69 -15.19
C GLY A 64 -18.62 7.21 -14.99
N ALA A 65 -17.98 6.54 -15.96
CA ALA A 65 -17.61 5.13 -15.86
C ALA A 65 -16.63 4.88 -14.70
N PHE A 66 -15.63 5.75 -14.54
CA PHE A 66 -14.65 5.64 -13.47
C PHE A 66 -15.28 5.90 -12.10
N ALA A 67 -16.14 6.91 -11.97
CA ALA A 67 -16.86 7.18 -10.74
C ALA A 67 -17.78 6.02 -10.35
N LEU A 68 -18.47 5.42 -11.32
CA LEU A 68 -19.30 4.24 -11.08
C LEU A 68 -18.46 3.04 -10.62
N TRP A 69 -17.30 2.83 -11.24
CA TRP A 69 -16.37 1.78 -10.85
C TRP A 69 -15.87 1.99 -9.41
N SER A 70 -15.41 3.20 -9.09
CA SER A 70 -14.97 3.53 -7.74
C SER A 70 -16.11 3.39 -6.72
N ALA A 71 -17.34 3.77 -7.06
CA ALA A 71 -18.49 3.58 -6.17
C ALA A 71 -18.78 2.10 -5.92
N LEU A 72 -18.67 1.25 -6.95
CA LEU A 72 -18.78 -0.20 -6.82
C LEU A 72 -17.69 -0.78 -5.93
N GLU A 73 -16.44 -0.34 -6.11
CA GLU A 73 -15.30 -0.81 -5.33
C GLU A 73 -15.43 -0.39 -3.86
N VAL A 74 -15.85 0.84 -3.61
CA VAL A 74 -16.14 1.33 -2.25
C VAL A 74 -17.25 0.50 -1.64
N ALA A 75 -18.38 0.30 -2.33
CA ALA A 75 -19.51 -0.52 -1.88
C ALA A 75 -19.08 -1.96 -1.54
N PHE A 76 -18.27 -2.56 -2.42
CA PHE A 76 -17.69 -3.89 -2.22
C PHE A 76 -16.74 -3.90 -1.02
N GLY A 77 -15.91 -2.88 -0.86
CA GLY A 77 -15.06 -2.69 0.31
C GLY A 77 -15.86 -2.62 1.61
N GLN A 78 -17.00 -1.91 1.64
CA GLN A 78 -17.88 -1.90 2.82
C GLN A 78 -18.39 -3.31 3.15
N TYR A 79 -18.80 -4.05 2.11
CA TYR A 79 -19.30 -5.42 2.24
C TYR A 79 -18.21 -6.40 2.71
N VAL A 80 -16.99 -6.24 2.25
CA VAL A 80 -15.84 -7.04 2.69
C VAL A 80 -15.49 -6.70 4.14
N VAL A 81 -15.46 -5.42 4.51
CA VAL A 81 -15.17 -4.99 5.89
C VAL A 81 -16.23 -5.47 6.89
N SER A 82 -17.50 -5.57 6.49
CA SER A 82 -18.55 -6.11 7.37
C SER A 82 -18.41 -7.61 7.65
N ILE A 83 -17.74 -8.35 6.77
CA ILE A 83 -17.45 -9.78 6.92
C ILE A 83 -16.10 -10.00 7.63
N LEU A 84 -15.17 -9.04 7.58
CA LEU A 84 -13.85 -9.17 8.20
C LEU A 84 -13.88 -8.81 9.70
N PRO A 85 -13.70 -9.77 10.63
CA PRO A 85 -13.52 -9.46 12.04
C PRO A 85 -12.23 -8.65 12.24
N ALA A 86 -12.29 -7.60 13.07
CA ALA A 86 -11.20 -6.65 13.34
C ALA A 86 -9.85 -7.30 13.73
N GLY A 87 -9.88 -8.56 14.20
CA GLY A 87 -8.68 -9.36 14.47
C GLY A 87 -7.84 -9.65 13.22
N VAL A 88 -8.46 -9.87 12.05
CA VAL A 88 -7.73 -10.17 10.80
C VAL A 88 -7.10 -8.92 10.21
N VAL A 89 -7.78 -7.77 10.25
CA VAL A 89 -7.22 -6.49 9.76
C VAL A 89 -6.02 -6.06 10.61
N THR A 90 -6.08 -6.27 11.92
CA THR A 90 -4.98 -5.97 12.86
C THR A 90 -3.84 -6.99 12.75
N LEU A 91 -4.13 -8.27 12.48
CA LEU A 91 -3.11 -9.29 12.23
C LEU A 91 -2.44 -9.12 10.86
N LEU A 92 -3.15 -8.66 9.85
CA LEU A 92 -2.58 -8.36 8.54
C LEU A 92 -1.75 -7.08 8.59
N THR A 93 -2.27 -6.00 9.15
CA THR A 93 -1.52 -4.73 9.26
C THR A 93 -0.35 -4.86 10.24
N GLY A 94 -0.59 -5.48 11.39
CA GLY A 94 0.39 -5.70 12.44
C GLY A 94 1.37 -6.81 12.10
N GLY A 95 0.93 -7.95 11.55
CA GLY A 95 1.80 -9.07 11.17
C GLY A 95 2.62 -8.80 9.91
N CYS A 96 2.08 -8.07 8.93
CA CYS A 96 2.84 -7.64 7.75
C CYS A 96 3.85 -6.53 8.08
N SER A 97 3.62 -5.74 9.14
CA SER A 97 4.59 -4.78 9.67
C SER A 97 5.57 -5.40 10.69
N SER A 98 5.13 -6.42 11.43
CA SER A 98 5.92 -7.06 12.50
C SER A 98 6.84 -8.17 12.00
N SER A 99 6.78 -8.54 10.72
CA SER A 99 7.71 -9.53 10.14
C SER A 99 9.10 -8.94 9.84
N SER A 100 9.28 -7.62 9.93
CA SER A 100 10.60 -6.99 10.01
C SER A 100 10.88 -6.50 11.43
N GLY A 101 11.55 -7.36 12.21
CA GLY A 101 12.46 -6.91 13.25
C GLY A 101 11.94 -6.96 14.69
N SER A 102 12.40 -7.99 15.39
CA SER A 102 12.69 -8.03 16.82
C SER A 102 11.53 -8.00 17.82
N GLY A 103 11.25 -9.18 18.39
CA GLY A 103 11.29 -9.24 19.85
C GLY A 103 12.73 -8.98 20.32
N PRO A 104 12.99 -8.52 21.56
CA PRO A 104 12.09 -8.53 22.71
C PRO A 104 11.87 -7.11 23.28
N LEU A 105 10.76 -6.91 23.99
CA LEU A 105 10.76 -6.24 25.30
C LEU A 105 9.32 -6.07 25.73
N ASP A 106 8.90 -7.04 26.53
CA ASP A 106 7.87 -6.84 27.53
C ASP A 106 8.31 -5.69 28.44
N ARG A 107 7.84 -4.47 28.15
CA ARG A 107 7.91 -3.33 29.06
C ARG A 107 6.63 -3.25 29.89
N ARG A 108 6.14 -4.38 30.39
CA ARG A 108 5.14 -4.47 31.45
C ARG A 108 5.82 -4.51 32.81
N SER A 109 6.37 -3.36 33.22
CA SER A 109 6.66 -3.05 34.62
C SER A 109 6.81 -1.52 34.77
N ARG A 110 5.72 -0.80 34.48
CA ARG A 110 5.44 0.49 35.10
C ARG A 110 4.29 0.24 36.07
N GLY A 111 4.64 -0.02 37.32
CA GLY A 111 3.68 -0.20 38.38
C GLY A 111 4.40 -0.42 39.70
N SER A 112 4.40 0.63 40.52
CA SER A 112 4.50 0.56 41.97
C SER A 112 5.85 0.12 42.56
N ALA A 113 6.63 1.10 43.03
CA ALA A 113 6.71 1.36 44.47
C ALA A 113 7.80 2.40 44.77
N THR A 114 7.49 3.26 45.74
CA THR A 114 8.48 3.92 46.61
C THR A 114 9.18 5.17 46.07
N VAL A 115 8.40 6.20 45.72
CA VAL A 115 8.83 7.58 46.00
C VAL A 115 8.64 7.79 47.50
N THR A 116 9.66 7.41 48.28
CA THR A 116 9.76 7.78 49.69
C THR A 116 10.01 9.27 49.74
N CYS A 117 8.98 10.02 50.13
CA CYS A 117 9.15 11.34 50.69
C CYS A 117 10.02 11.21 51.96
N ARG A 118 11.23 11.75 51.93
CA ARG A 118 11.92 12.18 53.15
C ARG A 118 12.53 13.55 52.89
N SER A 119 11.74 14.54 53.26
CA SER A 119 12.02 15.96 53.48
C SER A 119 13.02 16.17 54.64
N PRO A 120 13.27 17.42 55.03
CA PRO A 120 14.03 18.49 54.39
C PRO A 120 15.42 18.69 55.02
#